data_AF-A0A947J5K5-F1
#
_entry.id   AF-A0A947J5K5-F1
#
_cell.length_a   1.000
_cell.length_b   1.000
_cell.length_c   1.000
_cell.angle_alpha   90.00
_cell.angle_beta   90.00
_cell.angle_gamma   90.00
#
_symmetry.space_group_name_H-M   'P 1'
#
loop_
_entity.id
_entity.type
_entity.pdbx_description
1 polymer ?
#
loop_
_entity_poly.entity_id
_entity_poly.type
_entity_poly.pdbx_seq_one_letter_code
_entity_poly.pdbx_strand_id
1 'polypeptide(L)'
;MKKNTPNNKTVEHPSILRRSNMTHGQRAADHMTGFLGSWKFIIIFFLFLLIWMAINVIAFELRWDPYPFILLNLMLSCLAAIQAPIIMMSQNRQAERDRISAKYDYAVNRKAERGIQDVQKELRNIKKSLDEINKK
;
A
#
# COMPACT_ATOMS: atom_id res chain seq x y z
N MET A 1 0.57 40.26 -28.06
CA MET A 1 1.20 39.93 -26.76
C MET A 1 0.90 38.48 -26.39
N LYS A 2 1.90 37.58 -26.51
CA LYS A 2 1.78 36.18 -26.06
C LYS A 2 1.85 36.17 -24.54
N LYS A 3 0.76 35.79 -23.86
CA LYS A 3 0.74 35.55 -22.41
C LYS A 3 1.60 34.31 -22.14
N ASN A 4 2.77 34.51 -21.53
CA ASN A 4 3.62 33.44 -21.05
C ASN A 4 3.06 33.00 -19.68
N THR A 5 2.15 32.02 -19.70
CA THR A 5 1.63 31.40 -18.48
C THR A 5 2.78 30.67 -17.78
N PRO A 6 3.04 30.93 -16.49
CA PRO A 6 4.04 30.17 -15.74
C PRO A 6 3.62 28.70 -15.73
N ASN A 7 4.55 27.84 -16.13
CA ASN A 7 4.42 26.39 -16.14
C ASN A 7 4.16 25.87 -14.72
N ASN A 8 2.90 25.87 -14.30
CA ASN A 8 2.46 25.19 -13.08
C ASN A 8 2.45 23.68 -13.37
N LYS A 9 3.63 23.07 -13.34
CA LYS A 9 3.74 21.65 -13.10
C LYS A 9 3.27 21.43 -11.66
N THR A 10 1.99 21.12 -11.49
CA THR A 10 1.51 20.46 -10.28
C THR A 10 2.49 19.34 -10.01
N VAL A 11 3.17 19.40 -8.87
CA VAL A 11 4.10 18.34 -8.49
C VAL A 11 3.22 17.13 -8.22
N GLU A 12 3.07 16.29 -9.23
CA GLU A 12 2.15 15.16 -9.16
C GLU A 12 2.73 14.13 -8.20
N HIS A 13 1.88 13.66 -7.28
CA HIS A 13 2.29 12.68 -6.31
C HIS A 13 2.71 11.38 -7.03
N PRO A 14 3.85 10.77 -6.68
CA PRO A 14 4.39 9.62 -7.41
C PRO A 14 3.48 8.38 -7.44
N SER A 15 2.45 8.31 -6.59
CA SER A 15 1.42 7.27 -6.66
C SER A 15 0.61 7.29 -7.96
N ILE A 16 0.47 8.46 -8.61
CA ILE A 16 -0.35 8.67 -9.81
C ILE A 16 0.38 8.12 -11.05
N LEU A 17 1.69 8.38 -11.13
CA LEU A 17 2.54 7.96 -12.26
C LEU A 17 2.75 6.44 -12.33
N ARG A 18 2.69 5.72 -11.20
CA ARG A 18 2.95 4.27 -11.15
C ARG A 18 1.73 3.42 -11.53
N ARG A 19 0.51 3.98 -11.48
CA ARG A 19 -0.72 3.21 -11.79
C ARG A 19 -0.83 2.81 -13.27
N SER A 20 -0.09 3.48 -14.16
CA SER A 20 -0.16 3.27 -15.61
C SER A 20 0.63 2.05 -16.12
N ASN A 21 1.54 1.48 -15.32
CA ASN A 21 2.44 0.39 -15.73
C ASN A 21 2.30 -0.88 -14.87
N MET A 22 1.08 -1.24 -14.46
CA MET A 22 0.85 -2.50 -13.74
C MET A 22 0.63 -3.65 -14.72
N THR A 23 1.45 -4.70 -14.63
CA THR A 23 1.24 -5.93 -15.39
C THR A 23 -0.01 -6.70 -14.89
N HIS A 24 -0.62 -7.51 -15.74
CA HIS A 24 -1.83 -8.28 -15.40
C HIS A 24 -1.65 -9.15 -14.14
N GLY A 25 -0.48 -9.76 -13.94
CA GLY A 25 -0.15 -10.53 -12.74
C GLY A 25 -0.10 -9.69 -11.47
N GLN A 26 0.38 -8.44 -11.55
CA GLN A 26 0.40 -7.52 -10.40
C GLN A 26 -1.00 -7.09 -9.98
N ARG A 27 -1.90 -6.88 -10.94
CA ARG A 27 -3.32 -6.60 -10.68
C ARG A 27 -4.03 -7.79 -10.02
N ALA A 28 -3.81 -9.01 -10.53
CA ALA A 28 -4.37 -10.22 -9.93
C ALA A 28 -3.89 -10.41 -8.48
N ALA A 29 -2.58 -10.24 -8.23
CA ALA A 29 -2.01 -10.38 -6.89
C ALA A 29 -2.53 -9.33 -5.89
N ASP A 30 -2.70 -8.06 -6.30
CA ASP A 30 -3.30 -7.03 -5.44
C ASP A 30 -4.77 -7.37 -5.10
N HIS A 31 -5.54 -7.87 -6.08
CA HIS A 31 -6.93 -8.28 -5.85
C HIS A 31 -7.03 -9.51 -4.92
N MET A 32 -6.17 -10.51 -5.13
CA MET A 32 -6.08 -11.70 -4.27
C MET A 32 -5.66 -11.34 -2.85
N THR A 33 -4.71 -10.41 -2.66
CA THR A 33 -4.28 -9.98 -1.32
C THR A 33 -5.42 -9.28 -0.57
N GLY A 34 -6.20 -8.44 -1.25
CA GLY A 34 -7.37 -7.79 -0.65
C GLY A 34 -8.49 -8.78 -0.28
N PHE A 35 -8.68 -9.82 -1.08
CA PHE A 35 -9.70 -10.86 -0.83
C PHE A 35 -9.28 -11.84 0.28
N LEU A 36 -8.05 -12.35 0.23
CA LEU A 36 -7.50 -13.30 1.21
C LEU A 36 -7.25 -12.65 2.60
N GLY A 37 -7.10 -11.33 2.67
CA GLY A 37 -6.93 -10.58 3.92
C GLY A 37 -8.23 -10.18 4.62
N SER A 38 -9.40 -10.55 4.09
CA SER A 38 -10.70 -10.16 4.66
C SER A 38 -11.15 -11.08 5.79
N TRP A 39 -11.65 -10.50 6.88
CA TRP A 39 -12.24 -11.24 8.00
C TRP A 39 -13.40 -12.15 7.58
N LYS A 40 -14.20 -11.74 6.58
CA LYS A 40 -15.31 -12.55 6.05
C LYS A 40 -14.81 -13.81 5.33
N PHE A 41 -13.68 -13.72 4.62
CA PHE A 41 -13.09 -14.86 3.91
C PHE A 41 -12.62 -15.93 4.89
N ILE A 42 -11.95 -15.52 5.97
CA ILE A 42 -11.46 -16.42 7.03
C ILE A 42 -12.62 -17.22 7.63
N ILE A 43 -13.73 -16.57 7.95
CA ILE A 43 -14.92 -17.20 8.54
C ILE A 43 -15.54 -18.23 7.57
N ILE A 44 -15.73 -17.85 6.30
CA ILE A 44 -16.30 -18.75 5.28
C ILE A 44 -15.38 -19.95 5.03
N PHE A 45 -14.07 -19.73 4.95
CA PHE A 45 -13.08 -20.79 4.74
C PHE A 45 -13.07 -21.78 5.92
N PHE A 46 -13.15 -21.27 7.15
CA PHE A 46 -13.22 -22.11 8.35
C PHE A 46 -14.51 -22.95 8.40
N LEU A 47 -15.66 -22.33 8.10
CA LEU A 47 -16.94 -23.05 7.99
C LEU A 47 -16.88 -24.13 6.91
N PHE A 48 -16.29 -23.83 5.76
CA PHE A 48 -16.09 -24.81 4.69
C PHE A 48 -15.24 -26.01 5.16
N LEU A 49 -14.14 -25.76 5.87
CA LEU A 49 -13.31 -26.83 6.44
C LEU A 49 -14.09 -27.69 7.44
N LEU A 50 -14.90 -27.08 8.31
CA LEU A 50 -15.73 -27.82 9.26
C LEU A 50 -16.78 -28.68 8.56
N ILE A 51 -17.46 -28.15 7.54
CA ILE A 51 -18.44 -28.89 6.74
C ILE A 51 -17.76 -30.04 6.01
N TRP A 52 -16.59 -29.80 5.40
CA TRP A 52 -15.82 -30.81 4.71
C TRP A 52 -15.40 -31.95 5.65
N MET A 53 -14.94 -31.61 6.85
CA MET A 53 -14.60 -32.57 7.89
C MET A 53 -15.83 -33.38 8.32
N ALA A 54 -16.97 -32.73 8.55
CA ALA A 54 -18.23 -33.39 8.91
C ALA A 54 -18.70 -34.38 7.82
N ILE A 55 -18.63 -33.99 6.55
CA ILE A 55 -18.96 -34.87 5.42
C ILE A 55 -18.03 -36.10 5.39
N ASN A 56 -16.72 -35.93 5.59
CA ASN A 56 -15.76 -37.04 5.59
C ASN A 56 -15.97 -38.00 6.78
N VAL A 57 -16.38 -37.49 7.95
CA VAL A 57 -16.70 -38.32 9.12
C VAL A 57 -17.99 -39.13 8.90
N ILE A 58 -19.02 -38.53 8.30
CA ILE A 58 -20.32 -39.17 8.06
C ILE A 58 -20.24 -40.16 6.89
N ALA A 59 -19.45 -39.86 5.85
CA ALA A 59 -19.21 -40.72 4.69
C ALA A 59 -18.18 -41.84 4.98
N PHE A 60 -18.29 -42.48 6.15
CA PHE A 60 -17.34 -43.47 6.66
C PHE A 60 -17.20 -44.71 5.77
N GLU A 61 -18.26 -45.06 5.01
CA GLU A 61 -18.29 -46.23 4.13
C GLU A 61 -17.35 -46.11 2.93
N LEU A 62 -17.03 -44.90 2.47
CA LEU A 62 -16.17 -44.68 1.30
C LEU A 62 -14.67 -44.59 1.64
N ARG A 63 -14.30 -44.53 2.95
CA ARG A 63 -12.92 -44.40 3.47
C ARG A 63 -12.01 -43.45 2.66
N TRP A 64 -12.57 -42.35 2.16
CA TRP A 64 -11.87 -41.50 1.21
C TRP A 64 -10.78 -40.64 1.88
N ASP A 65 -10.96 -40.29 3.17
CA ASP A 65 -9.92 -39.69 4.02
C ASP A 65 -10.11 -40.08 5.51
N PRO A 66 -9.58 -41.24 5.95
CA PRO A 66 -9.66 -41.68 7.34
C PRO A 66 -8.96 -40.72 8.30
N TYR A 67 -9.45 -40.63 9.54
CA TYR A 67 -8.76 -39.89 10.60
C TYR A 67 -7.30 -40.38 10.70
N PRO A 68 -6.27 -39.52 10.54
CA PRO A 68 -6.20 -38.09 10.84
C PRO A 68 -6.19 -37.12 9.63
N PHE A 69 -7.00 -37.37 8.59
CA PHE A 69 -7.22 -36.48 7.42
C PHE A 69 -5.94 -36.12 6.65
N ILE A 70 -5.25 -37.11 6.09
CA ILE A 70 -3.94 -36.93 5.44
C ILE A 70 -4.03 -36.03 4.20
N LEU A 71 -5.12 -36.14 3.44
CA LEU A 71 -5.32 -35.35 2.21
C LEU A 71 -5.61 -33.89 2.54
N LEU A 72 -6.44 -33.64 3.56
CA LEU A 72 -6.72 -32.29 4.04
C LEU A 72 -5.44 -31.61 4.56
N ASN A 73 -4.64 -32.33 5.34
CA ASN A 73 -3.38 -31.83 5.87
C ASN A 73 -2.36 -31.49 4.76
N LEU A 74 -2.28 -32.34 3.72
CA LEU A 74 -1.43 -32.09 2.55
C LEU A 74 -1.87 -30.83 1.79
N MET A 75 -3.18 -30.68 1.53
CA MET A 75 -3.74 -29.51 0.86
C MET A 75 -3.47 -28.23 1.63
N LEU A 76 -3.71 -28.22 2.94
CA LEU A 76 -3.46 -27.07 3.81
C LEU A 76 -1.97 -26.68 3.85
N SER A 77 -1.08 -27.68 3.88
CA SER A 77 0.36 -27.44 3.85
C SER A 77 0.81 -26.80 2.53
N CYS A 78 0.28 -27.26 1.40
CA CYS A 78 0.54 -26.66 0.09
C CYS A 78 -0.01 -25.23 -0.01
N LEU A 79 -1.23 -24.99 0.48
CA LEU A 79 -1.83 -23.66 0.56
C LEU A 79 -0.95 -22.70 1.37
N ALA A 80 -0.46 -23.12 2.54
CA ALA A 80 0.41 -22.31 3.38
C ALA A 80 1.75 -21.99 2.69
N ALA A 81 2.35 -22.97 1.99
CA ALA A 81 3.60 -22.79 1.26
C ALA A 81 3.48 -21.72 0.15
N ILE A 82 2.34 -21.66 -0.54
CA ILE A 82 2.09 -20.66 -1.61
C ILE A 82 1.72 -19.29 -1.02
N GLN A 83 1.09 -19.25 0.16
CA GLN A 83 0.69 -18.00 0.81
C GLN A 83 1.89 -17.12 1.20
N ALA A 84 2.94 -17.69 1.79
CA ALA A 84 4.07 -16.90 2.29
C ALA A 84 4.77 -16.06 1.20
N PRO A 85 5.09 -16.59 0.00
CA PRO A 85 5.63 -15.80 -1.10
C PRO A 85 4.68 -14.72 -1.64
N ILE A 86 3.38 -15.01 -1.74
CA ILE A 86 2.38 -14.04 -2.21
C ILE A 86 2.29 -12.87 -1.23
N ILE A 87 2.23 -13.18 0.07
CA ILE A 87 2.24 -12.17 1.13
C ILE A 87 3.54 -11.35 1.04
N MET A 88 4.70 -12.02 0.92
CA MET A 88 6.00 -11.35 0.79
C MET A 88 6.08 -10.44 -0.44
N MET A 89 5.55 -10.87 -1.59
CA MET A 89 5.50 -10.04 -2.80
C MET A 89 4.60 -8.82 -2.63
N SER A 90 3.43 -9.00 -1.99
CA SER A 90 2.52 -7.89 -1.72
C SER A 90 3.11 -6.88 -0.72
N GLN A 91 3.82 -7.36 0.30
CA GLN A 91 4.52 -6.56 1.30
C GLN A 91 5.70 -5.80 0.67
N ASN A 92 6.57 -6.49 -0.08
CA ASN A 92 7.71 -5.86 -0.75
C ASN A 92 7.25 -4.73 -1.68
N ARG A 93 6.12 -4.95 -2.38
CA ARG A 93 5.51 -3.92 -3.22
C ARG A 93 4.95 -2.76 -2.40
N GLN A 94 4.28 -3.01 -1.27
CA GLN A 94 3.81 -1.96 -0.35
C GLN A 94 4.97 -1.11 0.18
N ALA A 95 6.02 -1.75 0.69
CA ALA A 95 7.21 -1.08 1.21
C ALA A 95 7.88 -0.16 0.16
N GLU A 96 7.95 -0.58 -1.11
CA GLU A 96 8.49 0.29 -2.15
C GLU A 96 7.58 1.49 -2.46
N ARG A 97 6.25 1.38 -2.28
CA ARG A 97 5.34 2.54 -2.38
C ARG A 97 5.59 3.53 -1.25
N ASP A 98 5.73 3.00 -0.04
CA ASP A 98 5.89 3.81 1.16
C ASP A 98 7.24 4.52 1.11
N ARG A 99 8.30 3.83 0.65
CA ARG A 99 9.63 4.43 0.45
C ARG A 99 9.62 5.58 -0.55
N ILE A 100 8.95 5.42 -1.69
CA ILE A 100 8.87 6.48 -2.71
C ILE A 100 8.05 7.67 -2.20
N SER A 101 6.93 7.41 -1.52
CA SER A 101 6.08 8.46 -0.96
C SER A 101 6.84 9.24 0.13
N ALA A 102 7.55 8.56 1.03
CA ALA A 102 8.38 9.19 2.04
C ALA A 102 9.50 10.07 1.45
N LYS A 103 10.18 9.61 0.38
CA LYS A 103 11.18 10.42 -0.33
C LYS A 103 10.58 11.68 -0.95
N TYR A 104 9.38 11.56 -1.50
CA TYR A 104 8.66 12.68 -2.09
C TYR A 104 8.24 13.70 -1.03
N ASP A 105 7.62 13.24 0.06
CA ASP A 105 7.21 14.08 1.18
C ASP A 105 8.41 14.81 1.78
N TYR A 106 9.54 14.12 1.93
CA TYR A 106 10.79 14.76 2.36
C TYR A 106 11.25 15.88 1.42
N ALA A 107 11.19 15.67 0.10
CA ALA A 107 11.58 16.68 -0.87
C ALA A 107 10.64 17.90 -0.87
N VAL A 108 9.33 17.67 -0.73
CA VAL A 108 8.32 18.74 -0.61
C VAL A 108 8.55 19.52 0.68
N ASN A 109 8.74 18.82 1.80
CA ASN A 109 8.95 19.46 3.10
C ASN A 109 10.21 20.33 3.10
N ARG A 110 11.32 19.85 2.51
CA ARG A 110 12.54 20.64 2.32
C ARG A 110 12.33 21.87 1.46
N LYS A 111 11.49 21.78 0.42
CA LYS A 111 11.15 22.93 -0.43
C LYS A 111 10.30 23.95 0.34
N ALA A 112 9.34 23.47 1.14
CA ALA A 112 8.51 24.32 2.00
C ALA A 112 9.36 25.03 3.06
N GLU A 113 10.29 24.32 3.70
CA GLU A 113 11.24 24.88 4.67
C GLU A 113 12.02 26.05 4.08
N ARG A 114 12.58 25.90 2.87
CA ARG A 114 13.26 27.01 2.17
C ARG A 114 12.32 28.18 1.89
N GLY A 115 11.11 27.91 1.40
CA GLY A 115 10.12 28.95 1.16
C GLY A 115 9.77 29.75 2.43
N ILE A 116 9.67 29.08 3.58
CA ILE A 116 9.45 29.74 4.88
C ILE A 116 10.66 30.60 5.25
N GLN A 117 11.90 30.10 5.05
CA GLN A 117 13.11 30.87 5.34
C GLN A 117 13.19 32.16 4.49
N ASP A 118 12.81 32.07 3.21
CA ASP A 118 12.78 33.22 2.31
C ASP A 118 11.73 34.25 2.76
N VAL A 119 10.51 33.81 3.08
CA VAL A 119 9.45 34.69 3.61
C VAL A 119 9.87 35.36 4.93
N GLN A 120 10.50 34.60 5.85
CA GLN A 120 11.03 35.17 7.09
C GLN A 120 12.14 36.21 6.84
N LYS A 121 12.95 36.02 5.79
CA LYS A 121 13.99 36.97 5.42
C LYS A 121 13.36 38.28 4.92
N GLU A 122 12.35 38.21 4.06
CA GLU A 122 11.63 39.40 3.59
C GLU A 122 10.92 40.13 4.73
N LEU A 123 10.25 39.41 5.64
CA LEU A 123 9.63 40.00 6.83
C LEU A 123 10.63 40.75 7.71
N ARG A 124 11.83 40.18 7.90
CA ARG A 124 12.92 40.84 8.64
C ARG A 124 13.41 42.11 7.94
N ASN A 125 13.51 42.08 6.60
CA ASN A 125 13.92 43.24 5.81
C ASN A 125 12.89 44.37 5.93
N ILE A 126 11.60 44.06 5.75
CA ILE A 126 10.50 45.02 5.88
C ILE A 126 10.48 45.63 7.29
N LYS A 127 10.63 44.80 8.34
CA LYS A 127 10.70 45.28 9.72
C LYS A 127 11.84 46.28 9.94
N LYS A 128 13.04 45.99 9.41
CA LYS A 128 14.19 46.90 9.51
C LYS A 128 13.91 48.24 8.84
N SER A 129 13.34 48.23 7.63
CA SER A 129 13.00 49.47 6.91
C SER A 129 11.96 50.30 7.65
N LEU A 130 11.00 49.67 8.34
CA LEU A 130 10.04 50.38 9.19
C LEU A 130 10.71 50.99 10.44
N ASP A 131 11.60 50.26 11.10
CA ASP A 131 12.35 50.76 12.26
C ASP A 131 13.26 51.95 11.90
N GLU A 132 13.83 51.97 10.70
CA GLU A 132 14.63 53.10 10.19
C GLU A 132 13.78 54.35 9.95
N ILE A 133 12.57 54.20 9.41
CA ILE A 133 11.64 55.31 9.19
C ILE A 133 11.15 55.87 10.54
N ASN A 134 10.81 55.02 11.50
CA ASN A 134 10.30 55.44 12.81
C ASN A 134 11.36 56.11 13.71
N LYS A 135 12.65 55.95 13.40
CA LYS A 135 13.75 56.63 14.10
C LYS A 135 14.04 58.04 13.58
N LYS A 136 13.42 58.45 12.47
CA LYS A 136 13.64 59.74 11.81
C LYS A 136 12.50 60.70 12.12
#